data_AF-A0A8S8E591-F1
#
_entry.id   AF-A0A8S8E591-F1
#
_cell.length_a   1.000
_cell.length_b   1.000
_cell.length_c   1.000
_cell.angle_alpha   90.00
_cell.angle_beta   90.00
_cell.angle_gamma   90.00
#
_symmetry.space_group_name_H-M   'P 1'
#
loop_
_entity.id
_entity.type
_entity.pdbx_description
1 polymer ?
#
loop_
_entity_poly.entity_id
_entity_poly.type
_entity_poly.pdbx_seq_one_letter_code
_entity_poly.pdbx_strand_id
1 'polypeptide(L)'
;MMTSFYNGVSGVKTNSFGIDVYANNIANVNTTGFKYSDAQFKDIFYSTITTQSTNPAQGGYGSGAASSQVVFEQGSPVASEGEFDVALQGKGFFGVLGADGEAYYTRNGAFRRDAAGNLVDSYGNFVLGTMNPAFAGVSYSDRVAGLMGDYLNTGTPVNSGFTVNSNDAFNIGTTASQGVIKVPVNMYLPPQVTQNVKWSGSLNTNATTEVVKVDLDPAKFNVQKTEDGKYVVSGSVSKEDVFSAKAGDRIILNFTDDNGVKTSFEATLDENLNFKSNELDLKGLDENSIKLDTAQISTEQQKANKDILESPIYNADGSKSTLRVTLERVLPQEGDNIQYKAIAQIYDSNGNAVGNPTEGNMVFDKNGALLQNNITSIANPNGGTINIDLGSPYDANKPGSG
;
A
#
# COMPACT_ATOMS: atom_id res chain seq x y z
N MET A 1 63.78 -57.01 35.60
CA MET A 1 64.37 -56.07 34.62
C MET A 1 63.62 -56.05 33.30
N MET A 2 63.38 -57.18 32.63
CA MET A 2 62.63 -57.25 31.35
C MET A 2 61.21 -56.66 31.43
N THR A 3 60.47 -56.95 32.51
CA THR A 3 59.11 -56.42 32.74
C THR A 3 59.09 -54.90 32.93
N SER A 4 60.05 -54.34 33.68
CA SER A 4 60.17 -52.89 33.89
C SER A 4 60.51 -52.14 32.60
N PHE A 5 61.36 -52.71 31.74
CA PHE A 5 61.66 -52.13 30.43
C PHE A 5 60.42 -52.12 29.53
N TYR A 6 59.68 -53.24 29.46
CA TYR A 6 58.45 -53.33 28.66
C TYR A 6 57.35 -52.40 29.17
N ASN A 7 57.19 -52.28 30.49
CA ASN A 7 56.29 -51.32 31.12
C ASN A 7 56.70 -49.87 30.79
N GLY A 8 58.00 -49.57 30.81
CA GLY A 8 58.52 -48.26 30.42
C GLY A 8 58.24 -47.92 28.94
N VAL A 9 58.50 -48.85 28.04
CA VAL A 9 58.20 -48.69 26.59
C VAL A 9 56.69 -48.51 26.36
N SER A 10 55.84 -49.30 27.03
CA SER A 10 54.38 -49.16 26.95
C SER A 10 53.90 -47.82 27.48
N GLY A 11 54.47 -47.34 28.59
CA GLY A 11 54.17 -46.02 29.15
C GLY A 11 54.56 -44.88 28.20
N VAL A 12 55.74 -44.95 27.58
CA VAL A 12 56.17 -43.95 26.57
C VAL A 12 55.24 -43.96 25.37
N LYS A 13 54.93 -45.13 24.80
CA LYS A 13 54.05 -45.25 23.63
C LYS A 13 52.62 -44.74 23.92
N THR A 14 52.11 -45.03 25.12
CA THR A 14 50.79 -44.57 25.56
C THR A 14 50.77 -43.05 25.77
N ASN A 15 51.82 -42.48 26.35
CA ASN A 15 51.95 -41.03 26.47
C ASN A 15 52.11 -40.34 25.11
N SER A 16 52.84 -40.93 24.16
CA SER A 16 52.92 -40.40 22.79
C SER A 16 51.54 -40.30 22.14
N PHE A 17 50.70 -41.33 22.27
CA PHE A 17 49.31 -41.27 21.80
C PHE A 17 48.51 -40.13 22.44
N GLY A 18 48.63 -39.94 23.75
CA GLY A 18 48.01 -38.81 24.44
C GLY A 18 48.48 -37.47 23.90
N ILE A 19 49.80 -37.30 23.74
CA ILE A 19 50.40 -36.09 23.16
C ILE A 19 49.86 -35.82 21.77
N ASP A 20 49.72 -36.84 20.90
CA ASP A 20 49.19 -36.68 19.55
C ASP A 20 47.74 -36.18 19.56
N VAL A 21 46.90 -36.71 20.46
CA VAL A 21 45.50 -36.27 20.64
C VAL A 21 45.43 -34.82 21.12
N TYR A 22 46.20 -34.46 22.16
CA TYR A 22 46.22 -33.07 22.66
C TYR A 22 46.83 -32.10 21.64
N ALA A 23 47.86 -32.52 20.90
CA ALA A 23 48.45 -31.72 19.82
C ALA A 23 47.42 -31.45 18.72
N ASN A 24 46.60 -32.44 18.34
CA ASN A 24 45.51 -32.25 17.40
C ASN A 24 44.46 -31.26 17.91
N ASN A 25 44.08 -31.34 19.19
CA ASN A 25 43.15 -30.40 19.80
C ASN A 25 43.69 -28.95 19.77
N ILE A 26 44.96 -28.76 20.15
CA ILE A 26 45.61 -27.45 20.15
C ILE A 26 45.71 -26.90 18.72
N ALA A 27 46.07 -27.73 17.76
CA ALA A 27 46.17 -27.34 16.35
C ALA A 27 44.82 -26.85 15.78
N ASN A 28 43.70 -27.37 16.29
CA ASN A 28 42.34 -27.04 15.85
C ASN A 28 41.60 -26.07 16.78
N VAL A 29 42.30 -25.37 17.67
CA VAL A 29 41.67 -24.45 18.65
C VAL A 29 40.81 -23.36 17.98
N ASN A 30 41.21 -22.90 16.79
CA ASN A 30 40.51 -21.88 16.01
C ASN A 30 39.60 -22.46 14.91
N THR A 31 39.45 -23.79 14.85
CA THR A 31 38.59 -24.44 13.85
C THR A 31 37.14 -24.38 14.30
N THR A 32 36.30 -23.66 13.56
CA THR A 32 34.87 -23.48 13.88
C THR A 32 34.14 -24.82 13.95
N GLY A 33 33.43 -25.05 15.05
CA GLY A 33 32.63 -26.26 15.25
C GLY A 33 33.44 -27.51 15.65
N PHE A 34 34.75 -27.39 15.87
CA PHE A 34 35.60 -28.50 16.31
C PHE A 34 35.15 -29.06 17.67
N LYS A 35 35.25 -30.39 17.83
CA LYS A 35 35.01 -31.09 19.10
C LYS A 35 36.29 -31.78 19.51
N TYR A 36 36.81 -31.39 20.68
CA TYR A 36 38.06 -31.93 21.18
C TYR A 36 37.89 -33.40 21.55
N SER A 37 38.98 -34.14 21.40
CA SER A 37 39.05 -35.55 21.80
C SER A 37 39.85 -35.67 23.08
N ASP A 38 39.36 -36.45 24.04
CA ASP A 38 40.08 -36.77 25.27
C ASP A 38 40.76 -38.13 25.16
N ALA A 39 42.02 -38.22 25.60
CA ALA A 39 42.82 -39.42 25.48
C ALA A 39 42.63 -40.31 26.73
N GLN A 40 42.07 -41.50 26.54
CA GLN A 40 41.83 -42.43 27.64
C GLN A 40 42.91 -43.49 27.72
N PHE A 41 43.34 -43.75 28.94
CA PHE A 41 44.34 -44.76 29.26
C PHE A 41 43.72 -45.86 30.10
N LYS A 42 44.18 -47.09 29.92
CA LYS A 42 43.77 -48.24 30.71
C LYS A 42 44.97 -49.08 31.10
N ASP A 43 44.85 -49.76 32.23
CA ASP A 43 45.84 -50.77 32.63
C ASP A 43 45.70 -52.02 31.76
N ILE A 44 46.82 -52.67 31.44
CA ILE A 44 46.82 -53.80 30.50
C ILE A 44 46.43 -55.10 31.22
N PHE A 45 47.21 -55.52 32.23
CA PHE A 45 46.91 -56.69 33.07
C PHE A 45 47.53 -56.54 34.46
N TYR A 46 46.96 -57.23 35.45
CA TYR A 46 47.54 -57.44 36.77
C TYR A 46 47.85 -58.93 36.96
N SER A 47 49.05 -59.27 37.44
CA SER A 47 49.35 -60.62 37.94
C SER A 47 49.30 -60.64 39.45
N THR A 48 48.60 -61.63 40.00
CA THR A 48 48.55 -61.87 41.44
C THR A 48 49.71 -62.76 41.84
N ILE A 49 50.61 -62.21 42.66
CA ILE A 49 51.85 -62.86 43.11
C ILE A 49 51.58 -63.72 44.35
N THR A 50 50.61 -63.35 45.19
CA THR A 50 50.18 -64.14 46.37
C THR A 50 48.66 -64.20 46.47
N THR A 51 48.09 -65.40 46.57
CA THR A 51 46.63 -65.63 46.56
C THR A 51 46.01 -65.92 47.94
N GLN A 52 46.84 -66.14 48.98
CA GLN A 52 46.40 -66.54 50.33
C GLN A 52 46.65 -65.47 51.41
N SER A 53 46.37 -64.20 51.11
CA SER A 53 46.49 -63.09 52.07
C SER A 53 45.23 -62.23 52.00
N THR A 54 44.83 -61.64 53.13
CA THR A 54 43.71 -60.69 53.21
C THR A 54 43.90 -59.46 52.30
N ASN A 55 45.15 -59.18 51.89
CA ASN A 55 45.52 -58.26 50.81
C ASN A 55 46.46 -58.99 49.82
N PRO A 56 45.97 -59.46 48.66
CA PRO A 56 46.81 -60.13 47.67
C PRO A 56 47.80 -59.15 47.03
N ALA A 57 49.08 -59.51 46.98
CA ALA A 57 50.10 -58.69 46.32
C ALA A 57 49.94 -58.83 44.79
N GLN A 58 49.67 -57.72 44.11
CA GLN A 58 49.50 -57.69 42.66
C GLN A 58 50.57 -56.82 41.99
N GLY A 59 51.15 -57.32 40.89
CA GLY A 59 52.05 -56.57 40.02
C GLY A 59 51.34 -56.15 38.74
N GLY A 60 51.32 -54.84 38.45
CA GLY A 60 50.74 -54.29 37.22
C GLY A 60 51.71 -54.36 36.03
N TYR A 61 51.21 -54.73 34.86
CA TYR A 61 51.97 -54.82 33.59
C TYR A 61 51.83 -53.58 32.70
N GLY A 62 51.89 -52.39 33.33
CA GLY A 62 51.89 -51.11 32.62
C GLY A 62 50.53 -50.66 32.09
N SER A 63 50.56 -49.51 31.42
CA SER A 63 49.38 -48.85 30.83
C SER A 63 49.39 -48.92 29.30
N GLY A 64 48.20 -48.90 28.72
CA GLY A 64 47.95 -48.87 27.29
C GLY A 64 46.95 -47.76 26.91
N ALA A 65 46.98 -47.33 25.65
CA ALA A 65 45.93 -46.48 25.10
C ALA A 65 44.61 -47.25 25.02
N ALA A 66 43.55 -46.71 25.60
CA ALA A 66 42.22 -47.32 25.61
C ALA A 66 41.43 -46.91 24.36
N SER A 67 41.26 -45.60 24.17
CA SER A 67 40.50 -44.97 23.09
C SER A 67 40.69 -43.45 23.14
N SER A 68 40.30 -42.74 22.08
CA SER A 68 40.00 -41.32 22.14
C SER A 68 38.48 -41.12 22.21
N GLN A 69 38.00 -40.30 23.15
CA GLN A 69 36.59 -39.98 23.28
C GLN A 69 36.34 -38.55 22.81
N VAL A 70 35.41 -38.37 21.86
CA VAL A 70 34.99 -37.01 21.43
C VAL A 70 34.10 -36.39 22.51
N VAL A 71 34.42 -35.16 22.92
CA VAL A 71 33.65 -34.42 23.92
C VAL A 71 32.79 -33.35 23.24
N PHE A 72 31.47 -33.45 23.43
CA PHE A 72 30.48 -32.55 22.81
C PHE A 72 30.12 -31.36 23.70
N GLU A 73 31.13 -30.61 24.12
CA GLU A 73 30.93 -29.38 24.88
C GLU A 73 30.60 -28.20 23.95
N GLN A 74 29.77 -27.28 24.43
CA GLN A 74 29.40 -26.08 23.69
C GLN A 74 30.46 -25.00 23.92
N GLY A 75 31.08 -24.52 22.84
CA GLY A 75 31.97 -23.36 22.89
C GLY A 75 31.19 -22.05 22.87
N SER A 76 31.90 -20.95 23.17
CA SER A 76 31.36 -19.60 23.08
C SER A 76 31.11 -19.22 21.61
N PRO A 77 29.90 -18.77 21.26
CA PRO A 77 29.64 -18.21 19.93
C PRO A 77 30.41 -16.90 19.76
N VAL A 78 30.92 -16.65 18.55
CA VAL A 78 31.59 -15.40 18.16
C VAL A 78 30.71 -14.74 17.09
N ALA A 79 30.56 -13.42 17.17
CA ALA A 79 29.83 -12.67 16.16
C ALA A 79 30.59 -12.71 14.83
N SER A 80 29.86 -12.89 13.73
CA SER A 80 30.39 -12.86 12.36
C SER A 80 29.61 -11.85 11.53
N GLU A 81 30.24 -11.36 10.46
CA GLU A 81 29.65 -10.45 9.47
C GLU A 81 29.09 -11.19 8.25
N GLY A 82 29.20 -12.52 8.20
CA GLY A 82 28.67 -13.33 7.10
C GLY A 82 27.14 -13.34 7.06
N GLU A 83 26.56 -13.09 5.88
CA GLU A 83 25.11 -13.01 5.66
C GLU A 83 24.36 -14.30 6.06
N PHE A 84 25.00 -15.45 5.90
CA PHE A 84 24.42 -16.77 6.20
C PHE A 84 25.15 -17.50 7.33
N ASP A 85 25.91 -16.79 8.15
CA ASP A 85 26.63 -17.39 9.27
C ASP A 85 25.67 -17.65 10.44
N VAL A 86 25.53 -18.91 10.81
CA VAL A 86 24.59 -19.33 11.88
C VAL A 86 25.30 -20.20 12.91
N ALA A 87 25.05 -19.93 14.19
CA ALA A 87 25.52 -20.78 15.28
C ALA A 87 24.35 -21.48 15.97
N LEU A 88 24.46 -22.80 16.19
CA LEU A 88 23.51 -23.55 17.00
C LEU A 88 23.86 -23.43 18.48
N GLN A 89 22.92 -22.90 19.27
CA GLN A 89 23.00 -22.92 20.72
C GLN A 89 22.31 -24.17 21.26
N GLY A 90 23.07 -25.04 21.94
CA GLY A 90 22.58 -26.29 22.50
C GLY A 90 22.97 -27.51 21.66
N LYS A 91 22.20 -28.60 21.78
CA LYS A 91 22.46 -29.88 21.09
C LYS A 91 21.91 -29.86 19.65
N GLY A 92 22.47 -30.68 18.76
CA GLY A 92 22.09 -30.76 17.34
C GLY A 92 23.28 -30.65 16.39
N PHE A 93 23.05 -30.77 15.08
CA PHE A 93 24.02 -30.56 14.01
C PHE A 93 23.29 -30.02 12.78
N PHE A 94 23.99 -29.30 11.91
CA PHE A 94 23.49 -29.00 10.58
C PHE A 94 23.68 -30.22 9.69
N GLY A 95 22.66 -30.56 8.90
CA GLY A 95 22.77 -31.56 7.84
C GLY A 95 23.30 -30.93 6.56
N VAL A 96 24.25 -31.57 5.90
CA VAL A 96 24.75 -31.19 4.58
C VAL A 96 24.78 -32.42 3.67
N LEU A 97 24.52 -32.22 2.39
CA LEU A 97 24.54 -33.27 1.37
C LEU A 97 25.87 -33.20 0.62
N GLY A 98 26.63 -34.29 0.69
CA GLY A 98 27.89 -34.43 -0.02
C GLY A 98 27.69 -34.61 -1.53
N ALA A 99 28.77 -34.45 -2.29
CA ALA A 99 28.78 -34.69 -3.73
C ALA A 99 28.52 -36.17 -4.11
N ASP A 100 28.71 -37.09 -3.16
CA ASP A 100 28.37 -38.50 -3.25
C ASP A 100 26.87 -38.79 -3.04
N GLY A 101 26.09 -37.78 -2.66
CA GLY A 101 24.66 -37.91 -2.36
C GLY A 101 24.37 -38.38 -0.93
N GLU A 102 25.38 -38.50 -0.07
CA GLU A 102 25.21 -38.91 1.32
C GLU A 102 25.04 -37.71 2.25
N ALA A 103 24.29 -37.90 3.33
CA ALA A 103 24.05 -36.87 4.32
C ALA A 103 25.15 -36.87 5.40
N TYR A 104 25.85 -35.74 5.54
CA TYR A 104 26.86 -35.46 6.54
C TYR A 104 26.34 -34.46 7.57
N TYR A 105 27.02 -34.39 8.72
CA TYR A 105 26.64 -33.52 9.83
C TYR A 105 27.80 -32.63 10.25
N THR A 106 27.53 -31.34 10.40
CA THR A 106 28.53 -30.35 10.80
C THR A 106 28.03 -29.40 11.87
N ARG A 107 28.96 -28.89 12.68
CA ARG A 107 28.72 -27.77 13.60
C ARG A 107 29.22 -26.44 13.06
N ASN A 108 29.93 -26.46 11.94
CA ASN A 108 30.34 -25.26 11.25
C ASN A 108 29.12 -24.70 10.50
N GLY A 109 28.67 -23.51 10.88
CA GLY A 109 27.57 -22.82 10.20
C GLY A 109 28.04 -21.64 9.36
N ALA A 110 29.30 -21.65 8.90
CA ALA A 110 29.81 -20.72 7.91
C ALA A 110 29.34 -21.14 6.50
N PHE A 111 28.11 -20.74 6.16
CA PHE A 111 27.48 -21.08 4.89
C PHE A 111 27.57 -19.93 3.89
N ARG A 112 27.51 -20.26 2.60
CA ARG A 112 27.58 -19.30 1.50
C ARG A 112 26.58 -19.68 0.43
N ARG A 113 26.15 -18.69 -0.36
CA ARG A 113 25.29 -18.93 -1.51
C ARG A 113 26.14 -19.24 -2.75
N ASP A 114 25.84 -20.33 -3.44
CA ASP A 114 26.47 -20.66 -4.72
C ASP A 114 25.87 -19.82 -5.88
N ALA A 115 26.42 -19.98 -7.10
CA ALA A 115 25.94 -19.27 -8.28
C ALA A 115 24.51 -19.68 -8.71
N ALA A 116 24.05 -20.88 -8.32
CA ALA A 116 22.71 -21.38 -8.59
C ALA A 116 21.68 -20.96 -7.52
N GLY A 117 22.12 -20.27 -6.46
CA GLY A 117 21.31 -19.83 -5.33
C GLY A 117 21.16 -20.86 -4.22
N ASN A 118 21.86 -22.00 -4.25
CA ASN A 118 21.83 -22.97 -3.17
C ASN A 118 22.73 -22.53 -2.02
N LEU A 119 22.32 -22.86 -0.80
CA LEU A 119 23.15 -22.66 0.39
C LEU A 119 24.14 -23.83 0.49
N VAL A 120 25.43 -23.51 0.52
CA VAL A 120 26.52 -24.50 0.57
C VAL A 120 27.46 -24.20 1.74
N ASP A 121 28.15 -25.23 2.23
CA ASP A 121 29.27 -25.06 3.16
C ASP A 121 30.57 -24.66 2.45
N SER A 122 31.66 -24.48 3.21
CA SER A 122 32.98 -24.12 2.66
C SER A 122 33.59 -25.19 1.75
N TYR A 123 33.07 -26.42 1.77
CA TYR A 123 33.51 -27.54 0.95
C TYR A 123 32.62 -27.75 -0.30
N GLY A 124 31.55 -26.95 -0.45
CA GLY A 124 30.59 -27.06 -1.55
C GLY A 124 29.47 -28.08 -1.31
N ASN A 125 29.33 -28.60 -0.09
CA ASN A 125 28.21 -29.49 0.26
C ASN A 125 26.93 -28.67 0.44
N PHE A 126 25.80 -29.19 -0.01
CA PHE A 126 24.52 -28.48 0.05
C PHE A 126 23.90 -28.55 1.44
N VAL A 127 23.49 -27.42 2.00
CA VAL A 127 22.82 -27.41 3.31
C VAL A 127 21.41 -27.98 3.18
N LEU A 128 21.08 -28.94 4.05
CA LEU A 128 19.78 -29.58 4.10
C LEU A 128 18.84 -28.86 5.06
N GLY A 129 17.58 -28.74 4.66
CA GLY A 129 16.53 -28.19 5.50
C GLY A 129 15.16 -28.28 4.86
N THR A 130 14.20 -27.56 5.44
CA THR A 130 12.84 -27.46 4.93
C THR A 130 12.61 -26.02 4.48
N MET A 131 12.44 -25.83 3.17
CA MET A 131 12.03 -24.55 2.61
C MET A 131 10.61 -24.22 3.07
N ASN A 132 10.36 -22.96 3.41
CA ASN A 132 9.00 -22.51 3.71
C ASN A 132 8.12 -22.69 2.46
N PRO A 133 7.02 -23.48 2.53
CA PRO A 133 6.14 -23.70 1.39
C PRO A 133 5.44 -22.43 0.90
N ALA A 134 5.41 -21.36 1.71
CA ALA A 134 4.85 -20.06 1.31
C ALA A 134 5.78 -19.24 0.40
N PHE A 135 7.02 -19.67 0.17
CA PHE A 135 7.88 -19.06 -0.85
C PHE A 135 7.34 -19.40 -2.23
N ALA A 136 6.91 -18.37 -2.95
CA ALA A 136 6.41 -18.50 -4.31
C ALA A 136 7.18 -17.59 -5.25
N GLY A 137 7.42 -18.09 -6.47
CA GLY A 137 7.87 -17.24 -7.56
C GLY A 137 6.75 -16.30 -7.97
N VAL A 138 7.10 -15.03 -8.22
CA VAL A 138 6.18 -14.00 -8.68
C VAL A 138 6.73 -13.35 -9.93
N SER A 139 5.84 -13.10 -10.89
CA SER A 139 6.13 -12.28 -12.07
C SER A 139 5.88 -10.82 -11.74
N TYR A 140 6.82 -9.96 -12.12
CA TYR A 140 6.68 -8.53 -11.95
C TYR A 140 5.82 -7.93 -13.07
N SER A 141 5.18 -6.81 -12.79
CA SER A 141 4.62 -5.95 -13.84
C SER A 141 5.77 -5.31 -14.63
N ASP A 142 5.51 -4.89 -15.87
CA ASP A 142 6.53 -4.28 -16.74
C ASP A 142 7.24 -3.09 -16.06
N ARG A 143 6.47 -2.29 -15.31
CA ARG A 143 6.99 -1.18 -14.51
C ARG A 143 7.95 -1.66 -13.41
N VAL A 144 7.54 -2.65 -12.62
CA VAL A 144 8.37 -3.19 -11.54
C VAL A 144 9.59 -3.88 -12.11
N ALA A 145 9.47 -4.57 -13.24
CA ALA A 145 10.58 -5.24 -13.91
C ALA A 145 11.67 -4.25 -14.36
N GLY A 146 11.27 -3.10 -14.91
CA GLY A 146 12.19 -2.01 -15.23
C GLY A 146 12.91 -1.47 -14.00
N LEU A 147 12.16 -1.12 -12.95
CA LEU A 147 12.73 -0.61 -11.69
C LEU A 147 13.68 -1.61 -11.03
N MET A 148 13.34 -2.90 -11.07
CA MET A 148 14.19 -3.96 -10.54
C MET A 148 15.47 -4.14 -11.37
N GLY A 149 15.38 -4.00 -12.70
CA GLY A 149 16.56 -4.01 -13.58
C GLY A 149 17.51 -2.86 -13.28
N ASP A 150 16.97 -1.66 -13.05
CA ASP A 150 17.76 -0.48 -12.66
C ASP A 150 18.39 -0.67 -11.27
N TYR A 151 17.62 -1.14 -10.29
CA TYR A 151 18.12 -1.39 -8.93
C TYR A 151 19.25 -2.41 -8.89
N LEU A 152 19.14 -3.48 -9.67
CA LEU A 152 20.14 -4.54 -9.78
C LEU A 152 21.27 -4.20 -10.76
N ASN A 153 21.21 -3.04 -11.43
CA ASN A 153 22.17 -2.61 -12.45
C ASN A 153 22.40 -3.65 -13.56
N THR A 154 21.36 -4.39 -13.95
CA THR A 154 21.45 -5.47 -14.95
C THR A 154 21.42 -4.96 -16.39
N GLY A 155 21.06 -3.68 -16.60
CA GLY A 155 20.88 -3.08 -17.93
C GLY A 155 19.70 -3.66 -18.74
N THR A 156 18.92 -4.56 -18.14
CA THR A 156 17.74 -5.23 -18.72
C THR A 156 16.67 -5.43 -17.65
N PRO A 157 15.37 -5.37 -17.99
CA PRO A 157 14.30 -5.62 -17.03
C PRO A 157 14.39 -7.02 -16.41
N VAL A 158 14.24 -7.10 -15.09
CA VAL A 158 14.16 -8.38 -14.37
C VAL A 158 12.70 -8.71 -14.18
N ASN A 159 12.19 -9.75 -14.82
CA ASN A 159 10.74 -9.99 -14.92
C ASN A 159 10.13 -10.81 -13.77
N SER A 160 10.96 -11.31 -12.85
CA SER A 160 10.51 -12.22 -11.80
C SER A 160 11.36 -12.15 -10.55
N GLY A 161 10.76 -12.53 -9.43
CA GLY A 161 11.47 -12.81 -8.18
C GLY A 161 10.64 -13.69 -7.27
N PHE A 162 10.84 -13.51 -5.97
CA PHE A 162 10.19 -14.34 -4.96
C PHE A 162 9.41 -13.51 -3.95
N THR A 163 8.27 -14.03 -3.52
CA THR A 163 7.50 -13.46 -2.43
C THR A 163 7.20 -14.50 -1.36
N VAL A 164 6.75 -14.02 -0.20
CA VAL A 164 6.21 -14.84 0.87
C VAL A 164 4.72 -14.58 0.95
N ASN A 165 3.93 -15.57 0.52
CA ASN A 165 2.47 -15.43 0.44
C ASN A 165 1.79 -15.45 1.81
N SER A 166 2.44 -16.03 2.82
CA SER A 166 1.94 -16.10 4.18
C SER A 166 3.08 -16.20 5.19
N ASN A 167 2.86 -15.60 6.35
CA ASN A 167 3.72 -15.73 7.53
C ASN A 167 3.24 -16.84 8.49
N ASP A 168 2.32 -17.69 8.05
CA ASP A 168 1.83 -18.80 8.85
C ASP A 168 2.96 -19.77 9.23
N ALA A 169 2.84 -20.37 10.41
CA ALA A 169 3.78 -21.39 10.85
C ALA A 169 3.72 -22.60 9.91
N PHE A 170 4.89 -23.13 9.55
CA PHE A 170 5.02 -24.36 8.78
C PHE A 170 5.79 -25.42 9.57
N ASN A 171 5.48 -26.68 9.30
CA ASN A 171 6.16 -27.80 9.95
C ASN A 171 7.51 -28.05 9.26
N ILE A 172 8.57 -28.20 10.07
CA ILE A 172 9.88 -28.64 9.59
C ILE A 172 9.78 -30.14 9.27
N GLY A 173 10.26 -30.53 8.09
CA GLY A 173 10.31 -31.92 7.66
C GLY A 173 11.26 -32.76 8.51
N THR A 174 11.00 -34.07 8.56
CA THR A 174 11.94 -35.06 9.11
C THR A 174 13.27 -35.03 8.37
N THR A 175 14.35 -35.53 8.98
CA THR A 175 15.70 -35.57 8.37
C THR A 175 15.72 -36.21 6.99
N ALA A 176 14.91 -37.24 6.74
CA ALA A 176 14.83 -37.93 5.44
C ALA A 176 14.03 -37.15 4.37
N SER A 177 13.25 -36.15 4.77
CA SER A 177 12.44 -35.31 3.89
C SER A 177 13.04 -33.91 3.66
N GLN A 178 14.18 -33.61 4.29
CA GLN A 178 14.88 -32.36 4.09
C GLN A 178 15.56 -32.34 2.73
N GLY A 179 15.46 -31.21 2.03
CA GLY A 179 16.07 -31.00 0.73
C GLY A 179 17.11 -29.89 0.79
N VAL A 180 17.74 -29.62 -0.35
CA VAL A 180 18.69 -28.52 -0.49
C VAL A 180 17.98 -27.18 -0.25
N ILE A 181 18.54 -26.37 0.65
CA ILE A 181 18.05 -25.01 0.89
C ILE A 181 18.48 -24.12 -0.28
N LYS A 182 17.51 -23.49 -0.93
CA LYS A 182 17.76 -22.50 -1.98
C LYS A 182 17.43 -21.12 -1.44
N VAL A 183 18.42 -20.23 -1.41
CA VAL A 183 18.25 -18.84 -1.03
C VAL A 183 17.65 -18.07 -2.20
N PRO A 184 16.40 -17.59 -2.10
CA PRO A 184 15.80 -16.79 -3.15
C PRO A 184 16.58 -15.50 -3.38
N VAL A 185 16.69 -15.08 -4.63
CA VAL A 185 17.17 -13.75 -5.01
C VAL A 185 16.00 -12.88 -5.42
N ASN A 186 16.14 -11.57 -5.28
CA ASN A 186 15.12 -10.59 -5.66
C ASN A 186 13.81 -10.81 -4.91
N MET A 187 13.87 -10.66 -3.59
CA MET A 187 12.68 -10.66 -2.74
C MET A 187 11.80 -9.46 -3.08
N TYR A 188 10.52 -9.72 -3.36
CA TYR A 188 9.53 -8.73 -3.72
C TYR A 188 8.26 -8.91 -2.91
N LEU A 189 7.82 -7.83 -2.28
CA LEU A 189 6.53 -7.77 -1.59
C LEU A 189 5.54 -7.06 -2.52
N PRO A 190 4.53 -7.75 -3.08
CA PRO A 190 3.56 -7.12 -3.95
C PRO A 190 2.75 -6.05 -3.18
N PRO A 191 2.46 -4.91 -3.83
CA PRO A 191 1.66 -3.86 -3.20
C PRO A 191 0.25 -4.36 -2.94
N GLN A 192 -0.31 -3.97 -1.80
CA GLN A 192 -1.71 -4.19 -1.50
C GLN A 192 -2.54 -3.10 -2.16
N VAL A 193 -3.44 -3.51 -3.05
CA VAL A 193 -4.30 -2.60 -3.78
C VAL A 193 -5.28 -1.94 -2.82
N THR A 194 -5.54 -0.65 -2.99
CA THR A 194 -6.52 0.05 -2.16
C THR A 194 -7.93 -0.44 -2.50
N GLN A 195 -8.58 -1.10 -1.55
CA GLN A 195 -9.95 -1.63 -1.72
C GLN A 195 -11.03 -0.77 -1.07
N ASN A 196 -10.67 0.06 -0.09
CA ASN A 196 -11.64 0.85 0.68
C ASN A 196 -11.10 2.26 0.89
N VAL A 197 -11.92 3.26 0.60
CA VAL A 197 -11.65 4.67 0.91
C VAL A 197 -12.83 5.23 1.68
N LYS A 198 -12.53 5.83 2.84
CA LYS A 198 -13.53 6.41 3.73
C LYS A 198 -13.24 7.90 3.92
N TRP A 199 -14.28 8.72 3.73
CA TRP A 199 -14.26 10.13 4.12
C TRP A 199 -15.31 10.40 5.19
N SER A 200 -15.00 11.33 6.08
CA SER A 200 -15.90 11.84 7.10
C SER A 200 -15.69 13.34 7.23
N GLY A 201 -16.77 14.12 7.25
CA GLY A 201 -16.70 15.57 7.36
C GLY A 201 -18.09 16.21 7.26
N SER A 202 -18.11 17.54 7.28
CA SER A 202 -19.31 18.34 7.10
C SER A 202 -19.25 19.09 5.77
N LEU A 203 -20.35 19.11 5.03
CA LEU A 203 -20.48 19.91 3.81
C LEU A 203 -21.00 21.31 4.14
N ASN A 204 -20.56 22.30 3.38
CA ASN A 204 -21.05 23.67 3.54
C ASN A 204 -22.43 23.82 2.90
N THR A 205 -23.40 24.34 3.67
CA THR A 205 -24.78 24.57 3.21
C THR A 205 -25.01 25.99 2.69
N ASN A 206 -24.02 26.88 2.79
CA ASN A 206 -24.15 28.27 2.36
C ASN A 206 -24.43 28.33 0.85
N ALA A 207 -25.55 28.93 0.48
CA ALA A 207 -25.85 29.24 -0.91
C ALA A 207 -25.12 30.55 -1.26
N THR A 208 -24.14 30.48 -2.16
CA THR A 208 -23.61 31.68 -2.81
C THR A 208 -24.57 32.06 -3.93
N THR A 209 -24.90 33.35 -4.03
CA THR A 209 -25.71 33.87 -5.14
C THR A 209 -24.81 34.51 -6.19
N GLU A 210 -25.17 34.38 -7.46
CA GLU A 210 -24.54 35.05 -8.59
C GLU A 210 -25.63 35.78 -9.39
N VAL A 211 -25.32 36.98 -9.87
CA VAL A 211 -26.25 37.75 -10.71
C VAL A 211 -26.18 37.19 -12.13
N VAL A 212 -27.27 36.55 -12.57
CA VAL A 212 -27.40 36.00 -13.91
C VAL A 212 -28.27 36.93 -14.75
N LYS A 213 -27.87 37.15 -16.00
CA LYS A 213 -28.68 37.84 -17.00
C LYS A 213 -29.49 36.81 -17.77
N VAL A 214 -30.81 36.90 -17.68
CA VAL A 214 -31.74 36.03 -18.42
C VAL A 214 -32.40 36.86 -19.51
N ASP A 215 -32.36 36.36 -20.75
CA ASP A 215 -33.03 36.98 -21.88
C ASP A 215 -34.55 36.85 -21.72
N LEU A 216 -35.24 37.97 -21.93
CA LEU A 216 -36.69 38.08 -21.93
C LEU A 216 -37.17 38.32 -23.36
N ASP A 217 -38.36 37.80 -23.67
CA ASP A 217 -39.00 38.04 -24.97
C ASP A 217 -39.49 39.51 -25.06
N PRO A 218 -38.87 40.35 -25.91
CA PRO A 218 -39.23 41.76 -26.02
C PRO A 218 -40.63 41.97 -26.61
N ALA A 219 -41.21 40.98 -27.32
CA ALA A 219 -42.54 41.08 -27.91
C ALA A 219 -43.67 41.07 -26.87
N LYS A 220 -43.40 40.56 -25.66
CA LYS A 220 -44.36 40.54 -24.54
C LYS A 220 -44.49 41.90 -23.83
N PHE A 221 -43.66 42.89 -24.17
CA PHE A 221 -43.62 44.19 -23.50
C PHE A 221 -44.32 45.28 -24.31
N ASN A 222 -45.01 46.16 -23.59
CA ASN A 222 -45.76 47.27 -24.17
C ASN A 222 -44.90 48.54 -24.17
N VAL A 223 -44.60 49.05 -25.37
CA VAL A 223 -43.84 50.28 -25.58
C VAL A 223 -44.82 51.37 -26.01
N GLN A 224 -44.98 52.41 -25.18
CA GLN A 224 -45.87 53.54 -25.46
C GLN A 224 -45.06 54.83 -25.64
N LYS A 225 -45.41 55.63 -26.65
CA LYS A 225 -44.87 56.98 -26.85
C LYS A 225 -45.74 57.99 -26.10
N THR A 226 -45.14 58.83 -25.28
CA THR A 226 -45.83 59.91 -24.54
C THR A 226 -46.01 61.15 -25.43
N GLU A 227 -46.93 62.04 -25.05
CA GLU A 227 -47.22 63.28 -25.79
C GLU A 227 -45.99 64.19 -25.97
N ASP A 228 -45.01 64.09 -25.07
CA ASP A 228 -43.73 64.82 -25.12
C ASP A 228 -42.65 64.12 -25.99
N GLY A 229 -42.99 63.06 -26.72
CA GLY A 229 -42.09 62.35 -27.63
C GLY A 229 -41.13 61.35 -26.95
N LYS A 230 -41.30 61.09 -25.65
CA LYS A 230 -40.52 60.09 -24.90
C LYS A 230 -41.19 58.72 -24.93
N TYR A 231 -40.48 57.68 -24.51
CA TYR A 231 -40.98 56.30 -24.52
C TYR A 231 -41.11 55.75 -23.10
N VAL A 232 -42.17 54.99 -22.84
CA VAL A 232 -42.37 54.23 -21.61
C VAL A 232 -42.58 52.77 -21.97
N VAL A 233 -41.77 51.89 -21.38
CA VAL A 233 -41.93 50.45 -21.50
C VAL A 233 -42.58 49.93 -20.24
N SER A 234 -43.61 49.12 -20.41
CA SER A 234 -44.26 48.42 -19.31
C SER A 234 -44.47 46.95 -19.65
N GLY A 235 -44.41 46.10 -18.64
CA GLY A 235 -44.55 44.67 -18.81
C GLY A 235 -44.57 43.92 -17.50
N SER A 236 -44.79 42.62 -17.57
CA SER A 236 -44.77 41.69 -16.45
C SER A 236 -43.79 40.57 -16.74
N VAL A 237 -43.02 40.14 -15.75
CA VAL A 237 -42.17 38.95 -15.85
C VAL A 237 -42.86 37.81 -15.09
N SER A 238 -43.21 36.74 -15.79
CA SER A 238 -43.79 35.55 -15.17
C SER A 238 -42.71 34.76 -14.43
N LYS A 239 -43.07 34.15 -13.29
CA LYS A 239 -42.21 33.16 -12.60
C LYS A 239 -41.96 31.89 -13.43
N GLU A 240 -42.78 31.65 -14.46
CA GLU A 240 -42.55 30.58 -15.44
C GLU A 240 -41.44 30.93 -16.42
N ASP A 241 -41.33 32.21 -16.80
CA ASP A 241 -40.27 32.69 -17.71
C ASP A 241 -38.95 32.84 -16.94
N VAL A 242 -38.98 33.34 -15.70
CA VAL A 242 -37.79 33.52 -14.84
C VAL A 242 -38.12 33.16 -13.39
N PHE A 243 -37.77 31.93 -12.98
CA PHE A 243 -38.09 31.40 -11.65
C PHE A 243 -37.49 32.20 -10.49
N SER A 244 -36.30 32.80 -10.69
CA SER A 244 -35.59 33.56 -9.66
C SER A 244 -36.01 35.03 -9.54
N ALA A 245 -36.93 35.50 -10.39
CA ALA A 245 -37.32 36.90 -10.43
C ALA A 245 -37.94 37.37 -9.10
N LYS A 246 -37.41 38.46 -8.56
CA LYS A 246 -37.91 39.12 -7.33
C LYS A 246 -38.07 40.62 -7.52
N ALA A 247 -38.89 41.22 -6.66
CA ALA A 247 -39.02 42.67 -6.59
C ALA A 247 -37.65 43.32 -6.35
N GLY A 248 -37.36 44.38 -7.10
CA GLY A 248 -36.06 45.06 -7.10
C GLY A 248 -35.01 44.50 -8.08
N ASP A 249 -35.28 43.39 -8.78
CA ASP A 249 -34.42 42.91 -9.86
C ASP A 249 -34.40 43.93 -11.03
N ARG A 250 -33.25 44.06 -11.69
CA ARG A 250 -33.03 45.06 -12.73
C ARG A 250 -33.34 44.49 -14.10
N ILE A 251 -34.18 45.18 -14.87
CA ILE A 251 -34.45 44.88 -16.27
C ILE A 251 -33.66 45.85 -17.13
N ILE A 252 -32.84 45.32 -18.03
CA ILE A 252 -32.08 46.04 -19.04
C ILE A 252 -32.85 45.95 -20.36
N LEU A 253 -33.27 47.10 -20.87
CA LEU A 253 -34.00 47.25 -22.13
C LEU A 253 -33.05 47.84 -23.16
N ASN A 254 -32.72 47.09 -24.21
CA ASN A 254 -31.84 47.53 -25.28
C ASN A 254 -32.67 47.89 -26.52
N PHE A 255 -32.67 49.17 -26.88
CA PHE A 255 -33.27 49.66 -28.10
C PHE A 255 -32.26 49.69 -29.22
N THR A 256 -32.71 49.46 -30.46
CA THR A 256 -31.89 49.57 -31.67
C THR A 256 -32.70 50.24 -32.76
N ASP A 257 -32.06 51.02 -33.63
CA ASP A 257 -32.67 51.54 -34.86
C ASP A 257 -32.23 50.71 -36.10
N ASP A 258 -32.80 50.99 -37.27
CA ASP A 258 -32.39 50.29 -38.50
C ASP A 258 -30.97 50.66 -38.98
N ASN A 259 -30.36 51.69 -38.38
CA ASN A 259 -28.96 52.06 -38.59
C ASN A 259 -27.99 51.30 -37.66
N GLY A 260 -28.51 50.48 -36.73
CA GLY A 260 -27.73 49.67 -35.80
C GLY A 260 -27.22 50.43 -34.57
N VAL A 261 -27.66 51.66 -34.33
CA VAL A 261 -27.34 52.42 -33.11
C VAL A 261 -28.13 51.82 -31.95
N LYS A 262 -27.48 51.58 -30.80
CA LYS A 262 -28.10 50.95 -29.63
C LYS A 262 -28.08 51.84 -28.39
N THR A 263 -29.17 51.85 -27.64
CA THR A 263 -29.27 52.55 -26.34
C THR A 263 -29.92 51.64 -25.31
N SER A 264 -29.35 51.58 -24.10
CA SER A 264 -29.81 50.73 -23.01
C SER A 264 -30.44 51.54 -21.88
N PHE A 265 -31.52 51.03 -21.30
CA PHE A 265 -32.17 51.61 -20.13
C PHE A 265 -32.43 50.56 -19.07
N GLU A 266 -32.43 51.00 -17.81
CA GLU A 266 -32.72 50.13 -16.67
C GLU A 266 -34.10 50.46 -16.10
N ALA A 267 -34.89 49.42 -15.82
CA ALA A 267 -36.11 49.46 -15.04
C ALA A 267 -35.99 48.47 -13.87
N THR A 268 -36.85 48.60 -12.86
CA THR A 268 -36.88 47.67 -11.72
C THR A 268 -38.25 47.02 -11.60
N LEU A 269 -38.26 45.76 -11.15
CA LEU A 269 -39.50 45.02 -10.87
C LEU A 269 -40.13 45.46 -9.55
N ASP A 270 -41.45 45.58 -9.53
CA ASP A 270 -42.25 45.81 -8.34
C ASP A 270 -42.60 44.49 -7.61
N GLU A 271 -43.31 44.61 -6.48
CA GLU A 271 -43.74 43.46 -5.66
C GLU A 271 -44.63 42.45 -6.39
N ASN A 272 -45.29 42.89 -7.46
CA ASN A 272 -46.18 42.08 -8.30
C ASN A 272 -45.49 41.55 -9.57
N LEU A 273 -44.15 41.68 -9.66
CA LEU A 273 -43.34 41.32 -10.84
C LEU A 273 -43.74 42.07 -12.11
N ASN A 274 -44.30 43.27 -11.96
CA ASN A 274 -44.47 44.21 -13.06
C ASN A 274 -43.34 45.21 -13.06
N PHE A 275 -43.07 45.80 -14.22
CA PHE A 275 -42.15 46.93 -14.32
C PHE A 275 -42.76 48.01 -15.19
N LYS A 276 -42.41 49.25 -14.87
CA LYS A 276 -42.68 50.41 -15.69
C LYS A 276 -41.40 51.23 -15.71
N SER A 277 -40.86 51.46 -16.90
CA SER A 277 -39.70 52.34 -17.05
C SER A 277 -40.09 53.77 -16.72
N ASN A 278 -39.11 54.58 -16.31
CA ASN A 278 -39.25 56.03 -16.37
C ASN A 278 -39.41 56.48 -17.82
N GLU A 279 -39.74 57.76 -18.04
CA GLU A 279 -39.75 58.32 -19.39
C GLU A 279 -38.34 58.25 -20.00
N LEU A 280 -38.21 57.45 -21.06
CA LEU A 280 -36.96 57.20 -21.75
C LEU A 280 -36.81 58.20 -22.90
N ASP A 281 -35.76 59.00 -22.84
CA ASP A 281 -35.38 59.94 -23.89
C ASP A 281 -34.42 59.24 -24.86
N LEU A 282 -34.94 58.77 -26.00
CA LEU A 282 -34.21 57.99 -27.00
C LEU A 282 -33.44 58.88 -28.00
N LYS A 283 -32.85 59.98 -27.53
CA LYS A 283 -32.07 60.92 -28.35
C LYS A 283 -30.93 60.20 -29.07
N GLY A 284 -30.90 60.33 -30.40
CA GLY A 284 -29.86 59.77 -31.28
C GLY A 284 -30.24 58.49 -32.02
N LEU A 285 -31.42 57.91 -31.74
CA LEU A 285 -32.02 56.84 -32.54
C LEU A 285 -32.97 57.45 -33.59
N ASP A 286 -33.07 56.84 -34.77
CA ASP A 286 -34.05 57.25 -35.79
C ASP A 286 -35.48 56.96 -35.33
N GLU A 287 -36.28 58.02 -35.15
CA GLU A 287 -37.64 57.97 -34.62
C GLU A 287 -38.60 57.09 -35.43
N ASN A 288 -38.30 56.79 -36.71
CA ASN A 288 -39.16 55.97 -37.57
C ASN A 288 -38.84 54.47 -37.52
N SER A 289 -37.71 54.07 -36.93
CA SER A 289 -37.22 52.69 -36.95
C SER A 289 -36.83 52.12 -35.58
N ILE A 290 -37.23 52.79 -34.49
CA ILE A 290 -36.94 52.34 -33.12
C ILE A 290 -37.65 51.02 -32.82
N LYS A 291 -36.87 50.02 -32.41
CA LYS A 291 -37.36 48.74 -31.90
C LYS A 291 -36.69 48.37 -30.58
N LEU A 292 -37.43 47.70 -29.71
CA LEU A 292 -36.87 47.01 -28.56
C LEU A 292 -36.21 45.72 -29.06
N ASP A 293 -34.89 45.70 -29.14
CA ASP A 293 -34.10 44.62 -29.74
C ASP A 293 -33.97 43.44 -28.78
N THR A 294 -33.56 43.72 -27.54
CA THR A 294 -33.45 42.70 -26.48
C THR A 294 -33.89 43.28 -25.15
N ALA A 295 -34.45 42.42 -24.31
CA ALA A 295 -34.70 42.71 -22.91
C ALA A 295 -34.04 41.63 -22.08
N GLN A 296 -33.37 42.02 -20.99
CA GLN A 296 -32.69 41.08 -20.09
C GLN A 296 -33.03 41.43 -18.65
N ILE A 297 -33.32 40.44 -17.82
CA ILE A 297 -33.42 40.62 -16.38
C ILE A 297 -32.12 40.15 -15.71
N SER A 298 -31.56 41.00 -14.85
CA SER A 298 -30.47 40.66 -13.95
C SER A 298 -31.06 40.23 -12.62
N THR A 299 -31.01 38.93 -12.34
CA THR A 299 -31.62 38.31 -11.16
C THR A 299 -30.57 37.47 -10.42
N GLU A 300 -30.65 37.43 -9.10
CA GLU A 300 -29.75 36.62 -8.28
C GLU A 300 -30.18 35.16 -8.30
N GLN A 301 -29.33 34.29 -8.83
CA GLN A 301 -29.52 32.84 -8.81
C GLN A 301 -28.53 32.20 -7.85
N GLN A 302 -28.93 31.11 -7.20
CA GLN A 302 -28.00 30.31 -6.41
C GLN A 302 -26.96 29.68 -7.33
N LYS A 303 -25.70 29.74 -6.94
CA LYS A 303 -24.59 29.04 -7.58
C LYS A 303 -24.35 27.73 -6.85
N ALA A 304 -24.29 26.63 -7.60
CA ALA A 304 -24.01 25.32 -7.00
C ALA A 304 -22.60 25.33 -6.40
N ASN A 305 -22.50 25.03 -5.11
CA ASN A 305 -21.20 24.79 -4.49
C ASN A 305 -20.63 23.45 -5.00
N LYS A 306 -19.31 23.41 -5.21
CA LYS A 306 -18.57 22.21 -5.61
C LYS A 306 -17.56 21.88 -4.53
N ASP A 307 -17.79 20.79 -3.82
CA ASP A 307 -16.85 20.26 -2.84
C ASP A 307 -16.08 19.10 -3.46
N ILE A 308 -14.76 19.07 -3.28
CA ILE A 308 -13.87 18.07 -3.88
C ILE A 308 -13.18 17.30 -2.76
N LEU A 309 -13.37 15.98 -2.76
CA LEU A 309 -12.69 15.05 -1.88
C LEU A 309 -11.64 14.30 -2.70
N GLU A 310 -10.39 14.30 -2.25
CA GLU A 310 -9.31 13.57 -2.91
C GLU A 310 -8.66 12.61 -1.93
N SER A 311 -8.26 11.44 -2.43
CA SER A 311 -7.48 10.47 -1.68
C SER A 311 -6.50 9.75 -2.61
N PRO A 312 -5.23 9.56 -2.19
CA PRO A 312 -4.30 8.72 -2.92
C PRO A 312 -4.74 7.25 -2.82
N ILE A 313 -4.70 6.56 -3.94
CA ILE A 313 -4.96 5.12 -4.05
C ILE A 313 -3.75 4.41 -4.66
N TYR A 314 -3.56 3.15 -4.27
CA TYR A 314 -2.46 2.30 -4.72
C TYR A 314 -2.99 1.20 -5.63
N ASN A 315 -2.37 1.09 -6.81
CA ASN A 315 -2.72 0.12 -7.85
C ASN A 315 -1.91 -1.19 -7.70
N ALA A 316 -2.31 -2.23 -8.44
CA ALA A 316 -1.67 -3.55 -8.41
C ALA A 316 -0.22 -3.55 -8.92
N ASP A 317 0.12 -2.59 -9.79
CA ASP A 317 1.48 -2.37 -10.30
C ASP A 317 2.33 -1.49 -9.37
N GLY A 318 1.79 -1.08 -8.22
CA GLY A 318 2.42 -0.20 -7.25
C GLY A 318 2.47 1.26 -7.69
N SER A 319 1.79 1.64 -8.77
CA SER A 319 1.60 3.05 -9.13
C SER A 319 0.62 3.72 -8.16
N LYS A 320 0.77 5.05 -8.02
CA LYS A 320 -0.14 5.88 -7.25
C LYS A 320 -1.10 6.58 -8.20
N SER A 321 -2.39 6.47 -7.90
CA SER A 321 -3.45 7.21 -8.56
C SER A 321 -4.19 8.06 -7.52
N THR A 322 -5.03 8.98 -7.96
CA THR A 322 -5.87 9.80 -7.07
C THR A 322 -7.32 9.49 -7.34
N LEU A 323 -8.05 9.06 -6.32
CA LEU A 323 -9.52 9.02 -6.36
C LEU A 323 -10.05 10.39 -5.97
N ARG A 324 -10.79 11.01 -6.88
CA ARG A 324 -11.49 12.27 -6.64
C ARG A 324 -12.98 12.03 -6.62
N VAL A 325 -13.66 12.47 -5.57
CA VAL A 325 -15.12 12.53 -5.50
C VAL A 325 -15.53 13.99 -5.49
N THR A 326 -16.23 14.41 -6.53
CA THR A 326 -16.80 15.76 -6.64
C THR A 326 -18.26 15.73 -6.21
N LEU A 327 -18.60 16.57 -5.25
CA LEU A 327 -19.96 16.76 -4.74
C LEU A 327 -20.47 18.10 -5.25
N GLU A 328 -21.45 18.07 -6.12
CA GLU A 328 -22.08 19.26 -6.69
C GLU A 328 -23.49 19.40 -6.14
N ARG A 329 -23.80 20.55 -5.53
CA ARG A 329 -25.16 20.81 -5.01
C ARG A 329 -26.16 20.90 -6.16
N VAL A 330 -27.26 20.14 -6.08
CA VAL A 330 -28.34 20.19 -7.08
C VAL A 330 -29.22 21.43 -6.84
N LEU A 331 -29.50 22.19 -7.89
CA LEU A 331 -30.31 23.41 -7.86
C LEU A 331 -31.39 23.38 -8.97
N PRO A 332 -32.61 23.90 -8.71
CA PRO A 332 -33.15 24.32 -7.42
C PRO A 332 -33.45 23.12 -6.50
N GLN A 333 -33.46 23.33 -5.18
CA GLN A 333 -33.77 22.26 -4.23
C GLN A 333 -35.27 22.01 -4.18
N GLU A 334 -35.68 20.76 -4.42
CA GLU A 334 -37.06 20.34 -4.22
C GLU A 334 -37.29 19.93 -2.76
N GLY A 335 -38.03 20.74 -2.00
CA GLY A 335 -38.40 20.48 -0.61
C GLY A 335 -37.36 20.88 0.44
N ASP A 336 -37.49 20.33 1.66
CA ASP A 336 -36.64 20.64 2.82
C ASP A 336 -35.27 19.92 2.80
N ASN A 337 -35.05 19.03 1.83
CA ASN A 337 -33.86 18.17 1.78
C ASN A 337 -32.75 18.78 0.91
N ILE A 338 -31.50 18.60 1.34
CA ILE A 338 -30.32 19.08 0.62
C ILE A 338 -29.76 17.94 -0.22
N GLN A 339 -29.79 18.09 -1.54
CA GLN A 339 -29.31 17.08 -2.49
C GLN A 339 -27.96 17.48 -3.12
N TYR A 340 -27.04 16.52 -3.19
CA TYR A 340 -25.77 16.62 -3.90
C TYR A 340 -25.66 15.51 -4.95
N LYS A 341 -25.20 15.86 -6.14
CA LYS A 341 -24.71 14.92 -7.14
C LYS A 341 -23.26 14.57 -6.80
N ALA A 342 -22.97 13.29 -6.60
CA ALA A 342 -21.64 12.79 -6.34
C ALA A 342 -21.06 12.16 -7.60
N ILE A 343 -19.84 12.55 -7.98
CA ILE A 343 -19.14 12.03 -9.15
C ILE A 343 -17.76 11.54 -8.70
N ALA A 344 -17.55 10.23 -8.69
CA ALA A 344 -16.24 9.64 -8.44
C ALA A 344 -15.49 9.42 -9.77
N GLN A 345 -14.24 9.86 -9.82
CA GLN A 345 -13.34 9.66 -10.95
C GLN A 345 -11.93 9.35 -10.44
N ILE A 346 -11.23 8.43 -11.11
CA ILE A 346 -9.83 8.13 -10.83
C ILE A 346 -8.95 8.92 -11.79
N TYR A 347 -7.85 9.44 -11.27
CA TYR A 347 -6.82 10.15 -12.02
C TYR A 347 -5.46 9.43 -11.89
N ASP A 348 -4.70 9.38 -12.97
CA ASP A 348 -3.31 8.89 -12.96
C ASP A 348 -2.36 9.88 -12.26
N SER A 349 -1.08 9.51 -12.14
CA SER A 349 -0.03 10.37 -11.57
C SER A 349 0.22 11.66 -12.36
N ASN A 350 -0.26 11.74 -13.60
CA ASN A 350 -0.12 12.91 -14.48
C ASN A 350 -1.37 13.80 -14.47
N GLY A 351 -2.43 13.41 -13.73
CA GLY A 351 -3.70 14.13 -13.66
C GLY A 351 -4.68 13.81 -14.79
N ASN A 352 -4.44 12.77 -15.60
CA ASN A 352 -5.40 12.31 -16.61
C ASN A 352 -6.46 11.40 -15.99
N ALA A 353 -7.70 11.52 -16.45
CA ALA A 353 -8.79 10.64 -16.03
C ALA A 353 -8.55 9.19 -16.52
N VAL A 354 -8.66 8.23 -15.61
CA VAL A 354 -8.51 6.80 -15.87
C VAL A 354 -9.81 6.07 -15.52
N GLY A 355 -10.32 5.28 -16.46
CA GLY A 355 -11.59 4.58 -16.30
C GLY A 355 -12.81 5.50 -16.41
N ASN A 356 -14.00 4.92 -16.25
CA ASN A 356 -15.27 5.64 -16.36
C ASN A 356 -15.67 6.26 -15.01
N PRO A 357 -16.25 7.47 -15.01
CA PRO A 357 -16.78 8.06 -13.79
C PRO A 357 -17.95 7.22 -13.26
N THR A 358 -18.09 7.17 -11.94
CA THR A 358 -19.28 6.64 -11.28
C THR A 358 -20.06 7.79 -10.68
N GLU A 359 -21.31 7.93 -11.09
CA GLU A 359 -22.21 8.95 -10.56
C GLU A 359 -23.14 8.35 -9.50
N GLY A 360 -23.45 9.14 -8.49
CA GLY A 360 -24.45 8.83 -7.48
C GLY A 360 -25.07 10.10 -6.93
N ASN A 361 -25.95 9.93 -5.96
CA ASN A 361 -26.59 11.03 -5.25
C ASN A 361 -26.42 10.86 -3.74
N MET A 362 -26.34 12.00 -3.06
CA MET A 362 -26.38 12.10 -1.62
C MET A 362 -27.51 13.04 -1.23
N VAL A 363 -28.31 12.63 -0.26
CA VAL A 363 -29.45 13.41 0.24
C VAL A 363 -29.30 13.57 1.73
N PHE A 364 -29.40 14.81 2.21
CA PHE A 364 -29.38 15.16 3.62
C PHE A 364 -30.72 15.78 4.04
N ASP A 365 -31.12 15.55 5.29
CA ASP A 365 -32.27 16.23 5.87
C ASP A 365 -31.93 17.69 6.26
N LYS A 366 -32.95 18.45 6.68
CA LYS A 366 -32.80 19.83 7.16
C LYS A 366 -31.89 19.99 8.38
N ASN A 367 -31.64 18.92 9.14
CA ASN A 367 -30.80 18.91 10.33
C ASN A 367 -29.35 18.49 10.01
N GLY A 368 -29.06 18.12 8.76
CA GLY A 368 -27.74 17.67 8.29
C GLY A 368 -27.50 16.16 8.38
N ALA A 369 -28.50 15.36 8.72
CA ALA A 369 -28.39 13.91 8.74
C ALA A 369 -28.42 13.33 7.32
N LEU A 370 -27.51 12.41 7.02
CA LEU A 370 -27.43 11.73 5.72
C LEU A 370 -28.62 10.77 5.58
N LEU A 371 -29.50 10.96 4.61
CA LEU A 371 -30.67 10.10 4.35
C LEU A 371 -30.39 9.05 3.26
N GLN A 372 -29.56 9.41 2.28
CA GLN A 372 -29.26 8.54 1.14
C GLN A 372 -27.82 8.74 0.68
N ASN A 373 -27.14 7.64 0.36
CA ASN A 373 -25.85 7.62 -0.30
C ASN A 373 -25.82 6.44 -1.30
N ASN A 374 -25.83 6.75 -2.60
CA ASN A 374 -25.82 5.72 -3.64
C ASN A 374 -24.45 5.53 -4.31
N ILE A 375 -23.41 6.25 -3.89
CA ILE A 375 -22.06 6.09 -4.43
C ILE A 375 -21.21 5.19 -3.53
N THR A 376 -21.37 3.89 -3.70
CA THR A 376 -20.75 2.89 -2.80
C THR A 376 -19.44 2.31 -3.32
N SER A 377 -19.15 2.44 -4.61
CA SER A 377 -17.94 1.87 -5.21
C SER A 377 -17.60 2.48 -6.56
N ILE A 378 -16.34 2.38 -6.96
CA ILE A 378 -15.85 2.72 -8.31
C ILE A 378 -14.96 1.59 -8.84
N ALA A 379 -15.01 1.34 -10.15
CA ALA A 379 -14.10 0.43 -10.82
C ALA A 379 -12.76 1.12 -11.10
N ASN A 380 -11.67 0.56 -10.59
CA ASN A 380 -10.29 0.93 -10.88
C ASN A 380 -9.69 -0.02 -11.92
N PRO A 381 -9.41 0.44 -13.16
CA PRO A 381 -8.81 -0.39 -14.20
C PRO A 381 -7.49 -1.06 -13.79
N ASN A 382 -6.74 -0.45 -12.87
CA ASN A 382 -5.42 -0.91 -12.42
C ASN A 382 -5.45 -1.53 -11.01
N GLY A 383 -6.64 -1.80 -10.45
CA GLY A 383 -6.77 -2.24 -9.06
C GLY A 383 -8.08 -2.92 -8.67
N GLY A 384 -8.95 -3.27 -9.63
CA GLY A 384 -10.24 -3.91 -9.32
C GLY A 384 -11.27 -2.90 -8.79
N THR A 385 -12.06 -3.27 -7.79
CA THR A 385 -13.13 -2.39 -7.27
C THR A 385 -12.70 -1.71 -5.97
N ILE A 386 -12.92 -0.40 -5.89
CA ILE A 386 -12.70 0.41 -4.69
C ILE A 386 -14.05 0.75 -4.07
N ASN A 387 -14.28 0.34 -2.83
CA ASN A 387 -15.44 0.75 -2.05
C ASN A 387 -15.26 2.18 -1.54
N ILE A 388 -16.31 2.97 -1.68
CA ILE A 388 -16.38 4.37 -1.28
C ILE A 388 -17.34 4.46 -0.09
N ASP A 389 -16.83 4.85 1.07
CA ASP A 389 -17.63 5.13 2.28
C ASP A 389 -17.67 6.65 2.50
N LEU A 390 -18.83 7.26 2.24
CA LEU A 390 -19.13 8.68 2.51
C LEU A 390 -20.09 8.84 3.70
N GLY A 391 -20.20 7.82 4.55
CA GLY A 391 -21.16 7.79 5.65
C GLY A 391 -22.33 6.84 5.41
N SER A 392 -23.03 6.52 6.49
CA SER A 392 -24.19 5.64 6.51
C SER A 392 -25.48 6.44 6.61
N PRO A 393 -26.57 6.01 5.96
CA PRO A 393 -27.88 6.63 6.15
C PRO A 393 -28.32 6.61 7.62
N TYR A 394 -28.95 7.70 8.05
CA TYR A 394 -29.59 7.86 9.34
C TYR A 394 -30.73 6.84 9.52
N ASP A 395 -30.73 6.16 10.66
CA ASP A 395 -31.74 5.20 11.09
C ASP A 395 -32.43 5.71 12.35
N ALA A 396 -33.70 6.09 12.24
CA ALA A 396 -34.47 6.65 13.34
C ALA A 396 -34.58 5.71 14.56
N ASN A 397 -34.30 4.41 14.40
CA ASN A 397 -34.34 3.43 15.48
C ASN A 397 -32.99 3.24 16.20
N LYS A 398 -31.92 3.89 15.73
CA LYS A 398 -30.56 3.77 16.28
C LYS A 398 -30.01 5.14 16.69
N PRO A 399 -30.04 5.47 18.00
CA PRO A 399 -29.44 6.71 18.49
C PRO A 399 -27.97 6.81 18.07
N GLY A 400 -27.60 7.92 17.41
CA GLY A 400 -26.24 8.16 16.92
C GLY A 400 -25.91 7.55 15.55
N SER A 401 -26.89 7.01 14.82
CA SER A 401 -26.73 6.70 13.39
C SER A 401 -26.73 7.97 12.55
N GLY A 402 -26.07 7.95 11.39
CA GLY A 402 -25.93 9.08 10.48
C GLY A 402 -24.57 9.71 10.60
#